data_AF-A0A961NK13-F1
#
_entry.id   AF-A0A961NK13-F1
#
_cell.length_a   1.000
_cell.length_b   1.000
_cell.length_c   1.000
_cell.angle_alpha   90.00
_cell.angle_beta   90.00
_cell.angle_gamma   90.00
#
_symmetry.space_group_name_H-M   'P 1'
#
loop_
_entity.id
_entity.type
_entity.pdbx_description
1 polymer ?
#
loop_
_entity_poly.entity_id
_entity_poly.type
_entity_poly.pdbx_seq_one_letter_code
_entity_poly.pdbx_strand_id
1 'polypeptide(L)'
;FLSQGISHSVERTLKFLGSSFQSLFDQIAYKTITLLENRQMQPTEAREILMGDNTEGDYFIFTLYQFLLKGELTGRDLENYLYRLNFLDREALTRDHARRIVSLTEANLETHGPFNPVAHVWIHRSNPDVDQERMEELINNTLPDRLHERYEANDPDIIHPLACKHGGAGFALAAWDEGLINEERLKPILHSMIGLYYKEEKIDDRRLKRWIKEYPFRHNRSLSPAGLCDAVFN
;
A
#
# COMPACT_ATOMS: atom_id res chain seq x y z
N PHE A 1 -7.76 47.41 3.89
CA PHE A 1 -7.89 46.54 2.70
C PHE A 1 -6.97 45.31 2.70
N LEU A 2 -5.90 45.23 3.50
CA LEU A 2 -5.02 44.03 3.59
C LEU A 2 -5.42 42.99 4.66
N SER A 3 -6.31 43.30 5.62
CA SER A 3 -6.67 42.38 6.71
C SER A 3 -7.80 41.39 6.39
N GLN A 4 -8.61 41.65 5.36
CA GLN A 4 -9.75 40.78 5.00
C GLN A 4 -9.37 39.62 4.04
N GLY A 5 -8.25 39.73 3.30
CA GLY A 5 -7.81 38.69 2.35
C GLY A 5 -7.08 37.51 2.98
N ILE A 6 -6.40 37.74 4.11
CA ILE A 6 -5.63 36.70 4.83
C ILE A 6 -6.57 35.74 5.56
N SER A 7 -7.63 36.26 6.18
CA SER A 7 -8.63 35.47 6.94
C SER A 7 -9.32 34.41 6.07
N HIS A 8 -9.76 34.78 4.87
CA HIS A 8 -10.47 33.87 3.96
C HIS A 8 -9.57 32.81 3.31
N SER A 9 -8.27 33.07 3.22
CA SER A 9 -7.30 32.11 2.69
C SER A 9 -6.92 31.09 3.76
N VAL A 10 -6.74 31.55 5.01
CA VAL A 10 -6.51 30.68 6.17
C VAL A 10 -7.74 29.80 6.48
N GLU A 11 -8.96 30.33 6.42
CA GLU A 11 -10.19 29.54 6.57
C GLU A 11 -10.32 28.45 5.49
N ARG A 12 -9.97 28.75 4.23
CA ARG A 12 -10.00 27.76 3.15
C ARG A 12 -8.93 26.69 3.33
N THR A 13 -7.72 27.06 3.76
CA THR A 13 -6.66 26.10 4.08
C THR A 13 -7.06 25.21 5.25
N LEU A 14 -7.62 25.77 6.32
CA LEU A 14 -8.12 25.00 7.47
C LEU A 14 -9.27 24.07 7.10
N LYS A 15 -10.19 24.52 6.23
CA LYS A 15 -11.30 23.71 5.75
C LYS A 15 -10.84 22.58 4.82
N PHE A 16 -9.87 22.87 3.94
CA PHE A 16 -9.26 21.88 3.04
C PHE A 16 -8.44 20.84 3.81
N LEU A 17 -7.68 21.28 4.83
CA LEU A 17 -6.99 20.41 5.76
C LEU A 17 -7.99 19.54 6.52
N GLY A 18 -9.01 20.13 7.14
CA GLY A 18 -10.06 19.39 7.86
C GLY A 18 -10.80 18.36 7.00
N SER A 19 -11.14 18.69 5.74
CA SER A 19 -11.79 17.74 4.82
C SER A 19 -10.84 16.64 4.34
N SER A 20 -9.57 16.95 4.14
CA SER A 20 -8.55 15.96 3.75
C SER A 20 -8.26 15.00 4.90
N PHE A 21 -8.29 15.49 6.15
CA PHE A 21 -8.08 14.69 7.35
C PHE A 21 -9.27 13.77 7.67
N GLN A 22 -10.51 14.29 7.62
CA GLN A 22 -11.69 13.44 7.76
C GLN A 22 -11.70 12.32 6.70
N SER A 23 -11.33 12.66 5.47
CA SER A 23 -11.19 11.70 4.37
C SER A 23 -10.14 10.62 4.67
N LEU A 24 -9.03 10.95 5.33
CA LEU A 24 -8.00 9.96 5.68
C LEU A 24 -8.49 8.97 6.76
N PHE A 25 -9.15 9.45 7.81
CA PHE A 25 -9.73 8.57 8.85
C PHE A 25 -10.79 7.64 8.28
N ASP A 26 -11.71 8.21 7.50
CA ASP A 26 -12.77 7.45 6.87
C ASP A 26 -12.16 6.40 5.92
N GLN A 27 -11.06 6.72 5.23
CA GLN A 27 -10.33 5.76 4.38
C GLN A 27 -9.67 4.64 5.18
N ILE A 28 -8.99 4.92 6.30
CA ILE A 28 -8.33 3.88 7.12
C ILE A 28 -9.38 2.90 7.65
N ALA A 29 -10.44 3.41 8.27
CA ALA A 29 -11.51 2.59 8.80
C ALA A 29 -12.18 1.77 7.68
N TYR A 30 -12.63 2.43 6.61
CA TYR A 30 -13.36 1.80 5.52
C TYR A 30 -12.54 0.71 4.83
N LYS A 31 -11.29 1.00 4.43
CA LYS A 31 -10.44 0.04 3.71
C LYS A 31 -10.06 -1.15 4.59
N THR A 32 -9.72 -0.92 5.87
CA THR A 32 -9.37 -2.01 6.80
C THR A 32 -10.57 -2.94 7.04
N ILE A 33 -11.76 -2.37 7.29
CA ILE A 33 -13.00 -3.15 7.45
C ILE A 33 -13.29 -3.96 6.18
N THR A 34 -13.20 -3.32 5.01
CA THR A 34 -13.48 -3.98 3.72
C THR A 34 -12.53 -5.15 3.46
N LEU A 35 -11.24 -5.00 3.76
CA LEU A 35 -10.26 -6.09 3.62
C LEU A 35 -10.62 -7.28 4.52
N LEU A 36 -10.94 -7.01 5.79
CA LEU A 36 -11.32 -8.06 6.74
C LEU A 36 -12.64 -8.75 6.37
N GLU A 37 -13.63 -8.02 5.88
CA GLU A 37 -14.90 -8.60 5.39
C GLU A 37 -14.68 -9.44 4.13
N ASN A 38 -13.84 -8.96 3.20
CA ASN A 38 -13.47 -9.73 2.02
C ASN A 38 -12.75 -11.03 2.40
N ARG A 39 -11.86 -10.99 3.40
CA ARG A 39 -11.10 -12.15 3.85
C ARG A 39 -12.00 -13.30 4.30
N GLN A 40 -13.08 -13.00 5.03
CA GLN A 40 -14.05 -13.98 5.53
C GLN A 40 -14.71 -14.79 4.40
N MET A 41 -14.81 -14.21 3.20
CA MET A 41 -15.40 -14.87 2.04
C MET A 41 -14.39 -15.70 1.24
N GLN A 42 -13.10 -15.60 1.55
CA GLN A 42 -12.03 -16.30 0.82
C GLN A 42 -11.64 -17.61 1.51
N PRO A 43 -11.22 -18.65 0.76
CA PRO A 43 -10.62 -19.85 1.34
C PRO A 43 -9.41 -19.54 2.23
N THR A 44 -9.11 -20.39 3.22
CA THR A 44 -7.96 -20.20 4.11
C THR A 44 -6.64 -20.05 3.34
N GLU A 45 -6.41 -20.87 2.31
CA GLU A 45 -5.17 -20.85 1.52
C GLU A 45 -5.21 -19.90 0.32
N ALA A 46 -6.18 -18.99 0.25
CA ALA A 46 -6.20 -17.96 -0.79
C ALA A 46 -4.93 -17.11 -0.73
N ARG A 47 -4.44 -16.70 -1.91
CA ARG A 47 -3.30 -15.78 -2.04
C ARG A 47 -3.81 -14.41 -2.42
N GLU A 48 -3.41 -13.40 -1.66
CA GLU A 48 -3.84 -12.03 -1.86
C GLU A 48 -2.72 -11.17 -2.44
N ILE A 49 -3.05 -10.37 -3.45
CA ILE A 49 -2.18 -9.32 -3.98
C ILE A 49 -2.88 -8.00 -3.67
N LEU A 50 -2.28 -7.21 -2.79
CA LEU A 50 -2.83 -5.93 -2.36
C LEU A 50 -2.23 -4.82 -3.22
N MET A 51 -3.10 -4.05 -3.89
CA MET A 51 -2.70 -2.95 -4.76
C MET A 51 -3.27 -1.64 -4.26
N GLY A 52 -2.42 -0.63 -4.05
CA GLY A 52 -2.80 0.68 -3.52
C GLY A 52 -2.37 1.83 -4.42
N ASP A 53 -3.05 2.97 -4.30
CA ASP A 53 -2.80 4.21 -5.04
C ASP A 53 -2.50 5.41 -4.13
N ASN A 54 -2.85 5.31 -2.85
CA ASN A 54 -2.52 6.27 -1.82
C ASN A 54 -1.26 5.79 -1.07
N THR A 55 -0.12 6.39 -1.44
CA THR A 55 1.22 6.01 -0.99
C THR A 55 1.31 5.73 0.51
N GLU A 56 0.90 6.67 1.38
CA GLU A 56 1.07 6.53 2.83
C GLU A 56 -0.07 5.72 3.47
N GLY A 57 -1.31 6.02 3.08
CA GLY A 57 -2.51 5.41 3.67
C GLY A 57 -2.59 3.91 3.38
N ASP A 58 -2.44 3.51 2.10
CA ASP A 58 -2.52 2.10 1.72
C ASP A 58 -1.36 1.30 2.30
N TYR A 59 -0.19 1.92 2.44
CA TYR A 59 0.97 1.27 3.07
C TYR A 59 0.66 0.91 4.52
N PHE A 60 0.09 1.86 5.25
CA PHE A 60 -0.34 1.63 6.62
C PHE A 60 -1.45 0.59 6.71
N ILE A 61 -2.51 0.74 5.92
CA ILE A 61 -3.67 -0.16 5.95
C ILE A 61 -3.26 -1.61 5.63
N PHE A 62 -2.44 -1.83 4.60
CA PHE A 62 -2.03 -3.18 4.21
C PHE A 62 -1.07 -3.80 5.21
N THR A 63 -0.23 -3.01 5.87
CA THR A 63 0.63 -3.50 6.96
C THR A 63 -0.21 -3.86 8.19
N LEU A 64 -1.14 -2.98 8.59
CA LEU A 64 -2.05 -3.21 9.71
C LEU A 64 -2.93 -4.46 9.47
N TYR A 65 -3.46 -4.63 8.26
CA TYR A 65 -4.28 -5.79 7.90
C TYR A 65 -3.53 -7.12 8.10
N GLN A 66 -2.28 -7.21 7.63
CA GLN A 66 -1.45 -8.40 7.83
C GLN A 66 -1.23 -8.69 9.32
N PHE A 67 -0.97 -7.64 10.12
CA PHE A 67 -0.82 -7.77 11.57
C PHE A 67 -2.07 -8.31 12.26
N LEU A 68 -3.24 -7.76 11.92
CA LEU A 68 -4.52 -8.19 12.48
C LEU A 68 -4.73 -9.69 12.25
N LEU A 69 -4.42 -10.17 11.04
CA LEU A 69 -4.57 -11.59 10.68
C LEU A 69 -3.55 -12.53 11.34
N LYS A 70 -2.42 -12.02 11.83
CA LYS A 70 -1.49 -12.82 12.66
C LYS A 70 -1.96 -12.99 14.09
N GLY A 71 -2.93 -12.19 14.55
CA GLY A 71 -3.60 -12.35 15.84
C GLY A 71 -2.70 -12.10 17.06
N GLU A 72 -1.65 -11.29 16.92
CA GLU A 72 -0.73 -10.97 18.03
C GLU A 72 -1.38 -10.14 19.14
N LEU A 73 -2.33 -9.28 18.77
CA LEU A 73 -3.23 -8.58 19.69
C LEU A 73 -4.66 -9.04 19.41
N THR A 74 -5.42 -9.32 20.48
CA THR A 74 -6.82 -9.76 20.39
C THR A 74 -7.67 -9.07 21.43
N GLY A 75 -9.00 -9.15 21.28
CA GLY A 75 -9.97 -8.62 22.22
C GLY A 75 -9.71 -7.19 22.64
N ARG A 76 -9.68 -6.97 23.95
CA ARG A 76 -9.60 -5.62 24.54
C ARG A 76 -8.26 -4.94 24.32
N ASP A 77 -7.17 -5.69 24.22
CA ASP A 77 -5.85 -5.11 23.96
C ASP A 77 -5.78 -4.57 22.55
N LEU A 78 -6.37 -5.29 21.58
CA LEU A 78 -6.51 -4.81 20.22
C LEU A 78 -7.47 -3.60 20.13
N GLU A 79 -8.63 -3.62 20.80
CA GLU A 79 -9.55 -2.46 20.84
C GLU A 79 -8.83 -1.20 21.37
N ASN A 80 -8.09 -1.35 22.46
CA ASN A 80 -7.36 -0.25 23.09
C ASN A 80 -6.24 0.28 22.19
N TYR A 81 -5.50 -0.60 21.51
CA TYR A 81 -4.48 -0.21 20.53
C TYR A 81 -5.11 0.57 19.38
N LEU A 82 -6.12 0.01 18.72
CA LEU A 82 -6.77 0.63 17.57
C LEU A 82 -7.42 1.97 17.93
N TYR A 83 -7.99 2.10 19.13
CA TYR A 83 -8.57 3.36 19.59
C TYR A 83 -7.52 4.45 19.87
N ARG A 84 -6.30 4.07 20.26
CA ARG A 84 -5.19 5.00 20.53
C ARG A 84 -4.25 5.17 19.34
N LEU A 85 -4.53 4.45 18.25
CA LEU A 85 -3.72 4.44 17.06
C LEU A 85 -3.62 5.85 16.51
N ASN A 86 -2.41 6.38 16.43
CA ASN A 86 -2.16 7.69 15.85
C ASN A 86 -1.41 7.52 14.54
N PHE A 87 -1.94 8.06 13.45
CA PHE A 87 -1.28 8.07 12.15
C PHE A 87 -1.16 9.52 11.67
N LEU A 88 0.05 9.95 11.31
CA LEU A 88 0.36 11.35 10.96
C LEU A 88 -0.13 12.34 12.03
N ASP A 89 0.24 12.07 13.29
CA ASP A 89 -0.05 12.88 14.49
C ASP A 89 -1.54 13.04 14.84
N ARG A 90 -2.40 12.08 14.43
CA ARG A 90 -3.84 12.11 14.72
C ARG A 90 -4.46 10.74 14.95
N GLU A 91 -5.55 10.71 15.74
CA GLU A 91 -6.33 9.49 16.05
C GLU A 91 -6.90 8.84 14.77
N ALA A 92 -6.38 7.68 14.39
CA ALA A 92 -6.69 7.01 13.13
C ALA A 92 -8.11 6.43 13.05
N LEU A 93 -8.74 6.13 14.19
CA LEU A 93 -10.00 5.38 14.26
C LEU A 93 -10.91 5.89 15.39
N THR A 94 -12.21 5.89 15.13
CA THR A 94 -13.21 6.03 16.19
C THR A 94 -13.31 4.73 16.99
N ARG A 95 -13.86 4.81 18.21
CA ARG A 95 -14.08 3.63 19.05
C ARG A 95 -15.00 2.58 18.40
N ASP A 96 -16.02 3.02 17.66
CA ASP A 96 -16.94 2.11 16.99
C ASP A 96 -16.26 1.37 15.83
N HIS A 97 -15.42 2.07 15.06
CA HIS A 97 -14.59 1.42 14.03
C HIS A 97 -13.59 0.44 14.64
N ALA A 98 -12.91 0.81 15.73
CA ALA A 98 -12.00 -0.08 16.43
C ALA A 98 -12.70 -1.38 16.86
N ARG A 99 -13.88 -1.29 17.48
CA ARG A 99 -14.68 -2.48 17.87
C ARG A 99 -15.08 -3.34 16.68
N ARG A 100 -15.48 -2.72 15.56
CA ARG A 100 -15.84 -3.44 14.34
C ARG A 100 -14.64 -4.19 13.77
N ILE A 101 -13.47 -3.54 13.71
CA ILE A 101 -12.23 -4.15 13.25
C ILE A 101 -11.83 -5.32 14.15
N VAL A 102 -11.91 -5.19 15.48
CA VAL A 102 -11.65 -6.29 16.43
C VAL A 102 -12.56 -7.48 16.14
N SER A 103 -13.88 -7.25 16.07
CA SER A 103 -14.85 -8.32 15.82
C SER A 103 -14.60 -9.06 14.50
N LEU A 104 -14.25 -8.33 13.44
CA LEU A 104 -13.91 -8.94 12.15
C LEU A 104 -12.58 -9.68 12.19
N THR A 105 -11.60 -9.16 12.93
CA THR A 105 -10.30 -9.80 13.12
C THR A 105 -10.47 -11.14 13.83
N GLU A 106 -11.21 -11.16 14.95
CA GLU A 106 -11.47 -12.38 15.72
C GLU A 106 -12.22 -13.43 14.89
N ALA A 107 -13.21 -13.03 14.10
CA ALA A 107 -13.93 -13.95 13.23
C ALA A 107 -13.05 -14.54 12.11
N ASN A 108 -12.12 -13.75 11.56
CA ASN A 108 -11.13 -14.25 10.60
C ASN A 108 -10.14 -15.22 11.27
N LEU A 109 -9.67 -14.91 12.48
CA LEU A 109 -8.78 -15.79 13.25
C LEU A 109 -9.47 -17.10 13.64
N GLU A 110 -10.75 -17.07 13.98
CA GLU A 110 -11.55 -18.28 14.27
C GLU A 110 -11.67 -19.16 13.02
N THR A 111 -11.88 -18.57 11.85
CA THR A 111 -12.10 -19.29 10.59
C THR A 111 -10.80 -19.81 9.99
N HIS A 112 -9.74 -19.01 10.00
CA HIS A 112 -8.50 -19.26 9.24
C HIS A 112 -7.29 -19.57 10.12
N GLY A 113 -7.37 -19.33 11.43
CA GLY A 113 -6.21 -19.30 12.32
C GLY A 113 -5.34 -18.04 12.11
N PRO A 114 -4.18 -17.95 12.79
CA PRO A 114 -3.23 -16.83 12.67
C PRO A 114 -2.42 -16.90 11.35
N PHE A 115 -3.11 -16.81 10.22
CA PHE A 115 -2.58 -16.98 8.87
C PHE A 115 -2.62 -15.68 8.07
N ASN A 116 -1.48 -15.28 7.51
CA ASN A 116 -1.39 -14.15 6.58
C ASN A 116 -1.50 -14.66 5.12
N PRO A 117 -2.59 -14.35 4.39
CA PRO A 117 -2.78 -14.76 2.99
C PRO A 117 -2.06 -13.87 1.98
N VAL A 118 -1.51 -12.74 2.42
CA VAL A 118 -0.89 -11.74 1.54
C VAL A 118 0.40 -12.30 0.96
N ALA A 119 0.46 -12.37 -0.37
CA ALA A 119 1.63 -12.81 -1.12
C ALA A 119 2.45 -11.61 -1.62
N HIS A 120 1.77 -10.55 -2.06
CA HIS A 120 2.41 -9.35 -2.60
C HIS A 120 1.64 -8.09 -2.20
N VAL A 121 2.36 -7.01 -1.95
CA VAL A 121 1.78 -5.69 -1.70
C VAL A 121 2.49 -4.65 -2.57
N TRP A 122 1.74 -3.99 -3.44
CA TRP A 122 2.27 -3.00 -4.38
C TRP A 122 1.51 -1.69 -4.27
N ILE A 123 2.23 -0.58 -4.12
CA ILE A 123 1.62 0.72 -3.91
C ILE A 123 2.16 1.68 -4.95
N HIS A 124 1.27 2.32 -5.71
CA HIS A 124 1.69 3.34 -6.66
C HIS A 124 2.19 4.56 -5.91
N ARG A 125 3.45 4.93 -6.16
CA ARG A 125 4.04 6.15 -5.65
C ARG A 125 3.55 7.35 -6.44
N SER A 126 2.50 7.98 -5.94
CA SER A 126 1.92 9.20 -6.52
C SER A 126 2.75 10.45 -6.19
N ASN A 127 3.38 10.50 -5.01
CA ASN A 127 4.25 11.59 -4.58
C ASN A 127 5.74 11.24 -4.76
N PRO A 128 6.53 12.02 -5.54
CA PRO A 128 7.97 11.84 -5.62
C PRO A 128 8.72 12.06 -4.30
N ASP A 129 8.17 12.81 -3.35
CA ASP A 129 8.89 13.13 -2.12
C ASP A 129 8.75 12.06 -1.03
N VAL A 130 7.83 11.11 -1.22
CA VAL A 130 7.63 9.97 -0.33
C VAL A 130 8.28 8.75 -0.98
N ASP A 131 9.47 8.41 -0.53
CA ASP A 131 10.17 7.18 -0.93
C ASP A 131 9.89 6.02 0.03
N GLN A 132 10.49 4.86 -0.27
CA GLN A 132 10.28 3.63 0.49
C GLN A 132 10.69 3.80 1.96
N GLU A 133 11.86 4.40 2.20
CA GLU A 133 12.42 4.62 3.52
C GLU A 133 11.49 5.53 4.34
N ARG A 134 10.99 6.61 3.74
CA ARG A 134 10.05 7.50 4.43
C ARG A 134 8.74 6.81 4.81
N MET A 135 8.22 5.91 3.98
CA MET A 135 7.01 5.14 4.34
C MET A 135 7.30 4.19 5.48
N GLU A 136 8.43 3.49 5.45
CA GLU A 136 8.84 2.57 6.51
C GLU A 136 8.99 3.31 7.85
N GLU A 137 9.58 4.50 7.87
CA GLU A 137 9.65 5.36 9.06
C GLU A 137 8.26 5.71 9.62
N LEU A 138 7.31 6.07 8.75
CA LEU A 138 5.95 6.42 9.19
C LEU A 138 5.24 5.23 9.85
N ILE A 139 5.44 4.03 9.31
CA ILE A 139 4.91 2.79 9.88
C ILE A 139 5.58 2.46 11.20
N ASN A 140 6.91 2.53 11.26
CA ASN A 140 7.67 2.22 12.47
C ASN A 140 7.24 3.07 13.66
N ASN A 141 6.88 4.32 13.44
CA ASN A 141 6.37 5.20 14.50
C ASN A 141 4.92 4.92 14.93
N THR A 142 4.19 4.08 14.19
CA THR A 142 2.75 3.85 14.36
C THR A 142 2.41 2.42 14.85
N LEU A 143 3.27 1.46 14.54
CA LEU A 143 3.09 0.06 14.95
C LEU A 143 3.40 -0.13 16.45
N PRO A 144 2.79 -1.12 17.12
CA PRO A 144 3.15 -1.45 18.49
C PRO A 144 4.55 -2.08 18.54
N ASP A 145 5.30 -1.86 19.62
CA ASP A 145 6.72 -2.24 19.76
C ASP A 145 7.04 -3.68 19.29
N ARG A 146 6.20 -4.66 19.64
CA ARG A 146 6.39 -6.07 19.24
C ARG A 146 6.32 -6.31 17.74
N LEU A 147 5.42 -5.60 17.06
CA LEU A 147 5.28 -5.72 15.61
C LEU A 147 6.37 -4.94 14.89
N HIS A 148 6.78 -3.81 15.47
CA HIS A 148 7.92 -3.04 14.99
C HIS A 148 9.20 -3.91 14.94
N GLU A 149 9.49 -4.66 16.01
CA GLU A 149 10.64 -5.60 16.03
C GLU A 149 10.57 -6.64 14.90
N ARG A 150 9.39 -7.20 14.61
CA ARG A 150 9.21 -8.17 13.51
C ARG A 150 9.34 -7.54 12.13
N TYR A 151 8.76 -6.35 11.96
CA TYR A 151 8.83 -5.58 10.72
C TYR A 151 10.29 -5.19 10.42
N GLU A 152 11.04 -4.71 11.41
CA GLU A 152 12.47 -4.42 11.26
C GLU A 152 13.31 -5.68 11.02
N ALA A 153 12.92 -6.81 11.61
CA ALA A 153 13.59 -8.09 11.40
C ALA A 153 13.36 -8.69 10.00
N ASN A 154 12.61 -8.02 9.11
CA ASN A 154 12.16 -8.54 7.81
C ASN A 154 11.50 -9.92 7.96
N ASP A 155 10.55 -10.02 8.89
CA ASP A 155 9.84 -11.26 9.13
C ASP A 155 9.21 -11.80 7.82
N PRO A 156 9.53 -13.03 7.41
CA PRO A 156 9.02 -13.59 6.15
C PRO A 156 7.49 -13.76 6.14
N ASP A 157 6.83 -13.75 7.29
CA ASP A 157 5.37 -13.82 7.41
C ASP A 157 4.67 -12.47 7.16
N ILE A 158 5.41 -11.35 7.06
CA ILE A 158 4.88 -10.02 6.76
C ILE A 158 5.47 -9.52 5.44
N ILE A 159 4.60 -9.26 4.47
CA ILE A 159 5.02 -8.77 3.16
C ILE A 159 5.15 -7.25 3.20
N HIS A 160 6.37 -6.76 3.04
CA HIS A 160 6.67 -5.34 2.96
C HIS A 160 6.15 -4.75 1.65
N PRO A 161 5.30 -3.69 1.71
CA PRO A 161 4.81 -3.05 0.51
C PRO A 161 5.93 -2.49 -0.37
N LEU A 162 5.82 -2.71 -1.67
CA LEU A 162 6.72 -2.15 -2.67
C LEU A 162 6.13 -0.86 -3.24
N ALA A 163 6.80 0.28 -3.04
CA ALA A 163 6.49 1.50 -3.77
C ALA A 163 6.85 1.37 -5.27
N CYS A 164 5.82 1.17 -6.09
CA CYS A 164 5.93 1.09 -7.54
C CYS A 164 5.98 2.50 -8.16
N LYS A 165 7.07 2.79 -8.87
CA LYS A 165 7.19 3.99 -9.72
C LYS A 165 6.44 3.79 -11.04
N HIS A 166 6.08 4.89 -11.70
CA HIS A 166 5.57 4.88 -13.08
C HIS A 166 4.18 4.24 -13.27
N GLY A 167 3.35 4.24 -12.23
CA GLY A 167 1.95 3.80 -12.31
C GLY A 167 1.81 2.34 -12.75
N GLY A 168 0.89 2.11 -13.69
CA GLY A 168 0.60 0.77 -14.22
C GLY A 168 1.83 0.05 -14.80
N ALA A 169 2.83 0.78 -15.32
CA ALA A 169 4.08 0.17 -15.78
C ALA A 169 4.86 -0.45 -14.61
N GLY A 170 4.90 0.22 -13.45
CA GLY A 170 5.53 -0.29 -12.24
C GLY A 170 4.85 -1.55 -11.72
N PHE A 171 3.51 -1.59 -11.70
CA PHE A 171 2.77 -2.79 -11.32
C PHE A 171 3.00 -3.95 -12.28
N ALA A 172 3.04 -3.69 -13.58
CA ALA A 172 3.32 -4.72 -14.57
C ALA A 172 4.73 -5.31 -14.40
N LEU A 173 5.72 -4.46 -14.12
CA LEU A 173 7.09 -4.90 -13.84
C LEU A 173 7.17 -5.69 -12.52
N ALA A 174 6.43 -5.28 -11.49
CA ALA A 174 6.31 -6.04 -10.25
C ALA A 174 5.69 -7.42 -10.47
N ALA A 175 4.59 -7.50 -11.22
CA ALA A 175 3.98 -8.79 -11.55
C ALA A 175 4.93 -9.71 -12.34
N TRP A 176 5.78 -9.15 -13.20
CA TRP A 176 6.78 -9.93 -13.94
C TRP A 176 7.95 -10.39 -13.04
N ASP A 177 8.45 -9.51 -12.17
CA ASP A 177 9.53 -9.82 -11.22
C ASP A 177 9.12 -10.94 -10.25
N GLU A 178 7.88 -10.89 -9.77
CA GLU A 178 7.28 -11.91 -8.90
C GLU A 178 6.88 -13.19 -9.67
N GLY A 179 7.01 -13.21 -10.99
CA GLY A 179 6.68 -14.36 -11.83
C GLY A 179 5.21 -14.66 -12.01
N LEU A 180 4.34 -13.68 -11.72
CA LEU A 180 2.90 -13.77 -11.92
C LEU A 180 2.51 -13.63 -13.40
N ILE A 181 3.35 -12.94 -14.18
CA ILE A 181 3.23 -12.85 -15.64
C ILE A 181 4.57 -13.12 -16.32
N ASN A 182 4.52 -13.56 -17.58
CA ASN A 182 5.70 -13.74 -18.44
C ASN A 182 5.89 -12.55 -19.38
N GLU A 183 6.96 -12.57 -20.17
CA GLU A 183 7.33 -11.50 -21.12
C GLU A 183 6.26 -11.29 -22.19
N GLU A 184 5.63 -12.37 -22.66
CA GLU A 184 4.56 -12.34 -23.66
C GLU A 184 3.32 -11.57 -23.17
N ARG A 185 3.05 -11.60 -21.86
CA ARG A 185 1.97 -10.83 -21.22
C ARG A 185 2.42 -9.42 -20.83
N LEU A 186 3.68 -9.24 -20.45
CA LEU A 186 4.23 -7.93 -20.09
C LEU A 186 4.28 -6.99 -21.31
N LYS A 187 4.73 -7.50 -22.47
CA LYS A 187 4.91 -6.72 -23.70
C LYS A 187 3.66 -5.93 -24.13
N PRO A 188 2.47 -6.55 -24.31
CA PRO A 188 1.27 -5.82 -24.71
C PRO A 188 0.81 -4.81 -23.65
N ILE A 189 1.04 -5.07 -22.35
CA ILE A 189 0.71 -4.10 -21.28
C ILE A 189 1.56 -2.85 -21.45
N LEU A 190 2.88 -2.99 -21.54
CA LEU A 190 3.78 -1.84 -21.72
C LEU A 190 3.53 -1.12 -23.05
N HIS A 191 3.29 -1.85 -24.14
CA HIS A 191 3.02 -1.25 -25.45
C HIS A 191 1.70 -0.48 -25.49
N SER A 192 0.67 -0.93 -24.76
CA SER A 192 -0.62 -0.22 -24.65
C SER A 192 -0.49 1.16 -24.01
N MET A 193 0.61 1.43 -23.29
CA MET A 193 0.89 2.71 -22.66
C MET A 193 1.56 3.70 -23.63
N ILE A 194 2.12 3.23 -24.74
CA ILE A 194 2.78 4.10 -25.73
C ILE A 194 1.74 5.09 -26.27
N GLY A 195 2.11 6.36 -26.25
CA GLY A 195 1.25 7.45 -26.69
C GLY A 195 0.35 8.05 -25.61
N LEU A 196 0.19 7.39 -24.46
CA LEU A 196 -0.46 7.97 -23.28
C LEU A 196 0.47 8.99 -22.59
N TYR A 197 -0.08 9.75 -21.64
CA TYR A 197 0.67 10.72 -20.85
C TYR A 197 0.84 10.21 -19.42
N TYR A 198 2.07 10.30 -18.90
CA TYR A 198 2.36 10.12 -17.48
C TYR A 198 2.97 11.41 -16.94
N LYS A 199 2.23 12.06 -16.04
CA LYS A 199 2.41 13.46 -15.65
C LYS A 199 2.30 14.35 -16.89
N GLU A 200 3.32 15.13 -17.21
CA GLU A 200 3.31 16.10 -18.32
C GLU A 200 3.99 15.57 -19.59
N GLU A 201 4.56 14.37 -19.53
CA GLU A 201 5.35 13.80 -20.63
C GLU A 201 4.60 12.64 -21.28
N LYS A 202 4.67 12.57 -22.61
CA LYS A 202 4.18 11.43 -23.40
C LYS A 202 5.04 10.20 -23.15
N ILE A 203 4.44 9.02 -23.16
CA ILE A 203 5.12 7.74 -23.02
C ILE A 203 5.56 7.27 -24.42
N ASP A 204 6.85 7.00 -24.56
CA ASP A 204 7.47 6.42 -25.75
C ASP A 204 8.36 5.20 -25.36
N ASP A 205 8.86 4.48 -26.36
CA ASP A 205 9.70 3.30 -26.15
C ASP A 205 10.96 3.61 -25.34
N ARG A 206 11.56 4.79 -25.56
CA ARG A 206 12.77 5.22 -24.85
C ARG A 206 12.48 5.36 -23.36
N ARG A 207 11.33 5.92 -23.01
CA ARG A 207 10.88 6.13 -21.63
C ARG A 207 10.53 4.81 -20.96
N LEU A 208 9.82 3.91 -21.63
CA LEU A 208 9.53 2.58 -21.09
C LEU A 208 10.82 1.78 -20.85
N LYS A 209 11.76 1.79 -21.80
CA LYS A 209 13.10 1.16 -21.62
C LYS A 209 13.84 1.75 -20.42
N ARG A 210 13.73 3.05 -20.18
CA ARG A 210 14.30 3.69 -18.99
C ARG A 210 13.62 3.19 -17.71
N TRP A 211 12.28 3.14 -17.69
CA TRP A 211 11.52 2.65 -16.53
C TRP A 211 11.84 1.20 -16.19
N ILE A 212 12.02 0.33 -17.18
CA ILE A 212 12.48 -1.05 -16.97
C ILE A 212 13.84 -1.05 -16.26
N LYS A 213 14.80 -0.24 -16.71
CA LYS A 213 16.15 -0.19 -16.12
C LYS A 213 16.18 0.40 -14.71
N GLU A 214 15.26 1.30 -14.40
CA GLU A 214 15.12 1.93 -13.08
C GLU A 214 14.35 1.08 -12.07
N TYR A 215 13.68 0.01 -12.53
CA TYR A 215 12.87 -0.83 -11.66
C TYR A 215 13.78 -1.63 -10.70
N PRO A 216 13.49 -1.61 -9.39
CA PRO A 216 14.31 -2.32 -8.39
C PRO A 216 13.96 -3.80 -8.36
N PHE A 217 14.41 -4.57 -9.37
CA PHE A 217 14.17 -6.02 -9.43
C PHE A 217 14.72 -6.70 -8.18
N ARG A 218 13.84 -7.44 -7.49
CA ARG A 218 14.16 -8.17 -6.26
C ARG A 218 14.47 -9.63 -6.55
N HIS A 219 13.96 -10.17 -7.65
CA HIS A 219 14.11 -11.57 -8.00
C HIS A 219 15.06 -11.77 -9.17
N ASN A 220 15.90 -12.81 -9.06
CA ASN A 220 16.80 -13.17 -10.14
C ASN A 220 16.01 -13.95 -11.21
N ARG A 221 15.48 -13.22 -12.19
CA ARG A 221 14.75 -13.78 -13.34
C ARG A 221 15.74 -14.26 -14.41
N SER A 222 15.24 -15.05 -15.36
CA SER A 222 16.05 -15.55 -16.49
C SER A 222 16.60 -14.44 -17.38
N LEU A 223 15.97 -13.27 -17.39
CA LEU A 223 16.38 -12.11 -18.16
C LEU A 223 16.92 -11.01 -17.25
N SER A 224 18.08 -10.46 -17.63
CA SER A 224 18.56 -9.19 -17.06
C SER A 224 17.63 -8.03 -17.48
N PRO A 225 17.68 -6.86 -16.82
CA PRO A 225 16.90 -5.69 -17.25
C PRO A 225 17.14 -5.31 -18.73
N ALA A 226 18.36 -5.55 -19.23
CA ALA A 226 18.68 -5.37 -20.65
C ALA A 226 18.01 -6.45 -21.52
N GLY A 227 18.08 -7.72 -21.13
CA GLY A 227 17.39 -8.81 -21.82
C GLY A 227 15.88 -8.65 -21.84
N LEU A 228 15.29 -8.09 -20.77
CA LEU A 228 13.86 -7.76 -20.71
C LEU A 228 13.51 -6.62 -21.67
N CYS A 229 14.35 -5.58 -21.76
CA CYS A 229 14.16 -4.54 -22.76
C CYS A 229 14.17 -5.12 -24.18
N ASP A 230 15.09 -6.04 -24.48
CA ASP A 230 15.16 -6.67 -25.79
C ASP A 230 13.94 -7.56 -26.07
N ALA A 231 13.49 -8.35 -25.09
CA ALA A 231 12.31 -9.21 -25.22
C ALA A 231 11.01 -8.40 -25.43
N VAL A 232 10.88 -7.25 -24.78
CA VAL A 232 9.70 -6.39 -24.89
C VAL A 232 9.70 -5.61 -26.22
N PHE A 233 10.83 -5.04 -26.63
CA PHE A 233 10.86 -4.05 -27.71
C PHE A 233 11.42 -4.54 -29.05
N ASN A 234 11.99 -5.74 -29.12
CA ASN A 234 12.38 -6.41 -30.38
C ASN A 234 11.41 -7.55 -30.71
#